data_AF-W1XSE4-F1
#
_entry.id   AF-W1XSE4-F1
#
_cell.length_a   1.000
_cell.length_b   1.000
_cell.length_c   1.000
_cell.angle_alpha   90.00
_cell.angle_beta   90.00
_cell.angle_gamma   90.00
#
_symmetry.space_group_name_H-M   'P 1'
#
loop_
_entity.id
_entity.type
_entity.pdbx_description
1 polymer ?
#
loop_
_entity_poly.entity_id
_entity_poly.type
_entity_poly.pdbx_seq_one_letter_code
_entity_poly.pdbx_strand_id
1 'polypeptide(L)' 'MVRLTDYVTSGGCACKIGPHILNRVLKAVTPITNEHVLADMTGADDAGVYKLSDTLALVQTLDFFTPMVNDPILFG' A
#
# COMPACT_ATOMS: atom_id res chain seq x y z
N MET A 1 -16.10 11.10 25.03
CA MET A 1 -15.16 11.34 23.90
C MET A 1 -14.75 9.98 23.35
N VAL A 2 -14.82 9.78 22.04
CA VAL A 2 -14.41 8.50 21.42
C VAL A 2 -12.89 8.41 21.45
N ARG A 3 -12.36 7.26 21.85
CA ARG A 3 -10.93 6.94 21.79
C ARG A 3 -10.68 5.99 20.62
N LEU A 4 -10.20 6.52 19.50
CA LEU A 4 -10.00 5.73 18.28
C LEU A 4 -9.05 4.55 18.47
N THR A 5 -8.05 4.70 19.35
CA THR A 5 -7.07 3.62 19.60
C THR A 5 -7.68 2.42 20.32
N ASP A 6 -8.84 2.57 20.97
CA ASP A 6 -9.51 1.46 21.66
C ASP A 6 -10.15 0.47 20.66
N TYR A 7 -10.24 0.82 19.37
CA TYR A 7 -10.77 -0.03 18.29
C TYR A 7 -9.67 -0.73 17.49
N VAL A 8 -8.42 -0.69 17.96
CA VAL A 8 -7.25 -1.13 17.19
C VAL A 8 -6.45 -2.16 18.00
N THR A 9 -6.20 -3.32 17.40
CA THR A 9 -5.34 -4.35 18.01
C THR A 9 -3.84 -4.02 17.87
N SER A 10 -3.45 -3.34 16.80
CA SER A 10 -2.06 -2.92 16.52
C SER A 10 -2.06 -1.69 15.62
N GLY A 11 -1.26 -0.69 15.96
CA GLY A 11 -1.17 0.60 15.24
C GLY A 11 0.11 0.73 14.40
N GLY A 12 0.05 1.58 13.36
CA GLY A 12 1.21 1.95 12.55
C GLY A 12 1.86 0.75 11.84
N CYS A 13 3.19 0.69 11.78
CA CYS A 13 3.91 -0.41 11.11
C CYS A 13 3.58 -1.80 11.68
N ALA A 14 3.16 -1.89 12.95
CA ALA A 14 2.79 -3.15 13.57
C ALA A 14 1.49 -3.75 12.98
N CYS A 15 0.69 -2.98 12.23
CA CYS A 15 -0.49 -3.50 11.53
C CYS A 15 -0.16 -4.14 10.17
N LYS A 16 1.07 -3.96 9.65
CA LYS A 16 1.48 -4.53 8.36
C LYS A 16 1.89 -5.99 8.53
N ILE A 17 1.56 -6.83 7.53
CA ILE A 17 2.12 -8.17 7.45
C ILE A 17 3.61 -8.10 7.14
N GLY A 18 4.38 -9.05 7.68
CA GLY A 18 5.82 -9.10 7.42
C GLY A 18 6.14 -9.26 5.93
N PRO A 19 7.23 -8.65 5.42
CA PRO A 19 7.54 -8.63 3.98
C PRO A 19 7.74 -10.03 3.40
N HIS A 20 8.26 -10.98 4.18
CA HIS A 20 8.41 -12.38 3.77
C HIS A 20 7.07 -13.10 3.57
N ILE A 21 6.04 -12.74 4.32
CA ILE A 21 4.67 -13.27 4.19
C ILE A 21 4.05 -12.69 2.92
N LEU A 22 4.14 -11.36 2.73
CA LEU A 22 3.63 -10.69 1.54
C LEU A 22 4.23 -11.28 0.26
N ASN A 23 5.56 -11.41 0.21
CA ASN A 23 6.24 -12.01 -0.95
C ASN A 23 5.75 -13.44 -1.25
N ARG A 24 5.48 -14.24 -0.21
CA ARG A 24 4.92 -15.59 -0.39
C ARG A 24 3.52 -15.55 -0.99
N VAL A 25 2.67 -14.63 -0.56
CA VAL A 25 1.30 -14.48 -1.07
C VAL A 25 1.31 -13.96 -2.51
N LEU A 26 2.16 -12.99 -2.84
CA LEU A 26 2.26 -12.42 -4.18
C LEU A 26 2.69 -13.45 -5.24
N LYS A 27 3.46 -14.47 -4.86
CA LYS A 27 3.81 -15.59 -5.77
C LYS A 27 2.61 -16.41 -6.24
N ALA A 28 1.46 -16.33 -5.55
CA ALA A 28 0.22 -17.00 -5.97
C ALA A 28 -0.63 -16.13 -6.92
N VAL A 29 -0.29 -14.84 -7.06
CA VAL A 29 -0.97 -13.93 -7.98
C VAL A 29 -0.33 -14.08 -9.36
N THR A 30 -1.16 -14.29 -10.38
CA THR A 30 -0.66 -14.27 -11.77
C THR A 30 -0.47 -12.82 -12.19
N PRO A 31 0.76 -12.37 -12.48
CA PRO A 31 0.99 -11.01 -12.92
C PRO A 31 0.36 -10.81 -14.31
N ILE A 32 -0.37 -9.72 -14.47
CA ILE A 32 -0.84 -9.26 -15.78
C ILE A 32 0.26 -8.37 -16.34
N THR A 33 0.82 -8.75 -17.49
CA THR A 33 1.86 -7.97 -18.16
C THR A 33 1.24 -7.01 -19.17
N ASN A 34 1.66 -5.75 -19.15
CA ASN A 34 1.28 -4.73 -20.13
C ASN A 34 2.51 -3.86 -20.39
N GLU A 35 2.82 -3.59 -21.66
CA GLU A 35 4.00 -2.84 -22.10
C GLU A 35 4.05 -1.38 -21.61
N HIS A 36 2.89 -0.83 -21.21
CA HIS A 36 2.79 0.49 -20.62
C HIS A 36 3.07 0.50 -19.12
N VAL A 37 3.18 -0.65 -18.45
CA VAL A 37 3.58 -0.71 -17.04
C VAL A 37 5.08 -0.47 -16.97
N LEU A 38 5.48 0.63 -16.32
CA LEU A 38 6.87 1.04 -16.15
C LEU A 38 7.47 0.52 -14.83
N ALA A 39 6.64 0.35 -13.81
CA ALA A 39 6.99 -0.27 -12.53
C ALA A 39 5.81 -1.12 -12.02
N ASP A 40 6.10 -2.36 -11.63
CA ASP A 40 5.12 -3.37 -11.27
C ASP A 40 5.40 -4.02 -9.91
N MET A 41 4.64 -5.07 -9.58
CA MET A 41 4.74 -5.80 -8.32
C MET A 41 5.97 -6.71 -8.17
N THR A 42 6.82 -6.83 -9.20
CA THR A 42 8.03 -7.67 -9.15
C THR A 42 9.21 -6.93 -8.53
N GLY A 43 9.16 -5.59 -8.55
CA GLY A 43 10.11 -4.71 -7.86
C GLY A 43 9.83 -4.58 -6.36
N ALA A 44 10.58 -3.67 -5.73
CA ALA A 44 10.39 -3.26 -4.34
C ALA A 44 9.99 -1.78 -4.26
N ASP A 45 9.25 -1.31 -5.27
CA ASP A 45 8.83 0.09 -5.41
C ASP A 45 7.62 0.40 -4.51
N ASP A 46 7.54 1.65 -4.04
CA ASP A 46 6.45 2.13 -3.18
C ASP A 46 5.15 2.47 -3.96
N ALA A 47 5.20 2.44 -5.29
CA ALA A 47 4.09 2.80 -6.17
C ALA A 47 4.16 2.06 -7.51
N GLY A 48 3.00 1.79 -8.11
CA GLY A 48 2.91 1.35 -9.49
C GLY A 48 3.02 2.55 -10.44
N VAL A 49 3.70 2.36 -11.56
CA VAL A 49 3.87 3.40 -12.59
C VAL A 49 3.36 2.90 -13.93
N TYR A 50 2.45 3.65 -14.54
CA TYR A 50 1.80 3.29 -15.81
C TYR A 50 1.87 4.43 -16.82
N LYS A 51 2.38 4.17 -18.02
CA LYS A 51 2.49 5.14 -19.11
C LYS A 51 1.10 5.40 -19.73
N LEU A 52 0.65 6.66 -19.70
CA LEU A 52 -0.61 7.08 -20.33
C LEU A 52 -0.40 7.63 -21.75
N SER A 53 0.76 8.23 -22.01
CA SER A 53 1.19 8.71 -23.34
C SER A 53 2.70 8.78 -23.41
N ASP A 54 3.27 9.20 -24.55
CA ASP A 54 4.72 9.33 -24.72
C ASP A 54 5.40 10.31 -23.76
N THR A 55 4.64 11.22 -23.14
CA THR A 55 5.14 12.24 -22.24
C THR A 55 4.47 12.24 -20.87
N LEU A 56 3.55 11.31 -20.60
CA LEU A 56 2.77 11.26 -19.37
C LEU A 56 2.72 9.85 -18.78
N ALA A 57 2.95 9.75 -17.47
CA ALA A 57 2.76 8.52 -16.69
C ALA A 57 1.92 8.80 -15.45
N LEU A 58 1.08 7.83 -15.08
CA LEU A 58 0.37 7.75 -13.82
C LEU A 58 1.28 7.08 -12.78
N VAL A 59 1.46 7.75 -11.64
CA VAL A 59 2.05 7.14 -10.44
C VAL A 59 0.91 6.93 -9.45
N GLN A 60 0.70 5.69 -9.03
CA GLN A 60 -0.37 5.34 -8.10
C GLN A 60 0.16 4.44 -6.99
N THR A 61 -0.15 4.83 -5.75
CA THR A 61 0.07 4.01 -4.56
C THR A 61 -1.18 4.01 -3.69
N LEU A 62 -1.28 3.03 -2.80
CA LEU A 62 -2.36 2.91 -1.83
C LEU A 62 -1.78 2.40 -0.51
N ASP A 63 -2.00 3.18 0.54
CA ASP A 63 -1.67 2.81 1.91
C ASP A 63 -2.86 3.11 2.81
N PHE A 64 -3.03 2.29 3.84
CA PHE A 64 -3.94 2.56 4.93
C PHE A 64 -3.35 2.04 6.23
N PHE A 65 -3.73 2.68 7.33
CA PHE A 65 -3.30 2.32 8.67
C PHE A 65 -4.50 2.35 9.60
N THR A 66 -4.39 1.62 10.71
CA THR A 66 -5.31 1.77 11.82
C THR A 66 -4.96 3.01 12.66
N PRO A 67 -5.93 3.61 13.39
CA PRO A 67 -5.68 4.77 14.25
C PRO A 67 -4.50 4.60 15.21
N MET A 68 -3.57 5.58 15.18
CA MET A 68 -2.41 5.66 16.08
C MET A 68 -2.59 6.73 17.17
N VAL A 69 -3.57 7.61 17.00
CA VAL A 69 -3.93 8.71 17.91
C VAL A 69 -5.45 8.73 18.09
N ASN A 70 -5.91 9.32 19.20
CA ASN A 70 -7.34 9.38 19.53
C ASN A 70 -8.09 10.53 18.84
N ASP A 71 -7.35 11.53 18.34
CA ASP A 71 -7.94 12.66 17.63
C ASP A 71 -8.16 12.28 16.15
N PRO A 72 -9.41 12.29 15.63
CA PRO A 72 -9.70 11.92 14.25
C PRO A 72 -9.18 12.92 13.22
N ILE A 73 -9.06 14.20 13.58
CA ILE A 73 -8.55 15.24 12.67
C ILE A 73 -7.03 15.11 12.55
N LEU A 74 -6.34 14.72 13.63
CA LEU A 74 -4.90 14.45 13.57
C LEU A 74 -4.57 13.13 12.87
N PHE A 75 -5.48 12.16 12.90
CA PHE A 75 -5.28 10.86 12.25
C PHE A 75 -5.47 10.90 10.73
N GLY A 76 -6.42 11.71 10.23
CA GLY A 76 -6.67 11.89 8.80
C GLY A 76 -5.55 12.64 8.09
#